data_AF-A0A4S2SAL1-F1
#
_entry.id   AF-A0A4S2SAL1-F1
#
_cell.length_a   1.000
_cell.length_b   1.000
_cell.length_c   1.000
_cell.angle_alpha   90.00
_cell.angle_beta   90.00
_cell.angle_gamma   90.00
#
_symmetry.space_group_name_H-M   'P 1'
#
loop_
_entity.id
_entity.type
_entity.pdbx_description
1 polymer ?
#
loop_
_entity_poly.entity_id
_entity_poly.type
_entity_poly.pdbx_seq_one_letter_code
_entity_poly.pdbx_strand_id
1 'polypeptide(L)'
;MAVEALTGGRVTWVADNDPNKAKILARRFPGVPNLGDITLIDWATLADQGVDILTAGFPCQDISNAGKRVGIEGSRSGIWANVAEAVRVLGPKLVFLENVGAIRSRGLDRVLGDLAACGYDAQWTCYRASAAGAPHHRDRWFCVAAPSDSHGR
;
A
#
# COMPACT_ATOMS: atom_id res chain seq x y z
N MET A 1 5.01 3.94 14.23
CA MET A 1 3.98 4.22 13.20
C MET A 1 2.60 3.95 13.78
N ALA A 2 1.53 4.46 13.17
CA ALA A 2 0.16 4.24 13.66
C ALA A 2 -0.22 2.75 13.70
N VAL A 3 0.16 1.99 12.68
CA VAL A 3 -0.07 0.53 12.63
C VAL A 3 0.70 -0.19 13.74
N GLU A 4 1.97 0.15 13.99
CA GLU A 4 2.74 -0.43 15.11
C GLU A 4 2.05 -0.18 16.46
N ALA A 5 1.47 1.00 16.68
CA ALA A 5 0.76 1.32 17.92
C ALA A 5 -0.51 0.48 18.13
N LEU A 6 -1.12 -0.03 17.04
CA LEU A 6 -2.32 -0.86 17.08
C LEU A 6 -2.01 -2.36 17.12
N THR A 7 -0.93 -2.80 16.48
CA THR A 7 -0.62 -4.22 16.31
C THR A 7 0.51 -4.73 17.20
N GLY A 8 1.29 -3.83 17.81
CA GLY A 8 2.52 -4.19 18.51
C GLY A 8 3.65 -4.65 17.57
N GLY A 9 3.45 -4.53 16.25
CA GLY A 9 4.45 -4.88 15.25
C GLY A 9 5.68 -3.97 15.29
N ARG A 10 6.73 -4.39 14.57
CA ARG A 10 7.95 -3.61 14.37
C ARG A 10 8.17 -3.40 12.88
N VAL A 11 8.59 -2.19 12.48
CA VAL A 11 9.06 -1.97 11.11
C VAL A 11 10.30 -2.82 10.82
N THR A 12 10.21 -3.71 9.83
CA THR A 12 11.32 -4.53 9.34
C THR A 12 11.97 -3.94 8.11
N TRP A 13 11.19 -3.31 7.22
CA TRP A 13 11.67 -2.61 6.02
C TRP A 13 10.90 -1.30 5.80
N VAL A 14 11.54 -0.38 5.07
CA VAL A 14 10.88 0.77 4.44
C VAL A 14 11.27 0.80 2.95
N ALA A 15 10.47 1.45 2.11
CA ALA A 15 10.79 1.63 0.69
C ALA A 15 10.40 3.04 0.24
N ASP A 16 11.38 3.91 0.03
CA ASP A 16 11.20 5.21 -0.62
C ASP A 16 12.50 5.63 -1.32
N ASN A 17 12.40 6.02 -2.60
CA ASN A 17 13.54 6.41 -3.43
C ASN A 17 13.91 7.90 -3.30
N ASP A 18 13.11 8.71 -2.60
CA ASP A 18 13.45 10.12 -2.36
C ASP A 18 14.59 10.23 -1.33
N PRO A 19 15.73 10.86 -1.67
CA PRO A 19 16.90 10.90 -0.79
C PRO A 19 16.67 11.72 0.49
N ASN A 20 15.74 12.67 0.49
CA ASN A 20 15.39 13.43 1.69
C ASN A 20 14.50 12.62 2.63
N LYS A 21 13.52 11.90 2.08
CA LYS A 21 12.70 10.98 2.87
C LYS A 21 13.54 9.81 3.41
N ALA A 22 14.47 9.27 2.63
CA ALA A 22 15.39 8.24 3.09
C ALA A 22 16.16 8.68 4.36
N LYS A 23 16.62 9.94 4.43
CA LYS A 23 17.25 10.51 5.63
C LYS A 23 16.29 10.56 6.83
N ILE A 24 15.03 10.92 6.60
CA ILE A 24 14.00 10.97 7.66
C ILE A 24 13.70 9.55 8.16
N LEU A 25 13.54 8.59 7.26
CA LEU A 25 13.27 7.19 7.57
C LEU A 25 14.43 6.57 8.36
N ALA A 26 15.68 6.79 7.95
CA ALA A 26 16.85 6.29 8.67
C ALA A 26 16.96 6.85 10.10
N ARG A 27 16.57 8.11 10.32
CA ARG A 27 16.50 8.71 11.65
C ARG A 27 15.33 8.17 12.48
N ARG A 28 14.18 7.90 11.85
CA ARG A 28 12.97 7.45 12.54
C ARG A 28 12.99 5.96 12.88
N PHE A 29 13.64 5.15 12.04
CA PHE A 29 13.77 3.71 12.17
C PHE A 29 15.24 3.29 12.05
N PRO A 30 16.08 3.56 13.08
CA PRO A 30 17.48 3.19 13.06
C PRO A 30 17.66 1.67 12.88
N GLY A 31 18.53 1.27 11.95
CA GLY A 31 18.83 -0.14 11.67
C GLY A 31 17.82 -0.84 10.75
N VAL A 32 16.71 -0.19 10.38
CA VAL A 32 15.76 -0.70 9.38
C VAL A 32 16.27 -0.35 7.97
N PRO A 33 16.45 -1.33 7.07
CA PRO A 33 16.89 -1.05 5.71
C PRO A 33 15.81 -0.34 4.91
N ASN A 34 16.23 0.64 4.10
CA ASN A 34 15.43 1.21 3.04
C ASN A 34 15.69 0.44 1.74
N LEU A 35 14.67 -0.26 1.24
CA LEU A 35 14.74 -1.05 0.01
C LEU A 35 14.79 -0.17 -1.25
N GLY A 36 14.53 1.14 -1.12
CA GLY A 36 14.67 2.11 -2.21
C GLY A 36 13.46 2.14 -3.14
N ASP A 37 13.73 2.13 -4.45
CA ASP A 37 12.68 2.24 -5.47
C ASP A 37 11.90 0.92 -5.59
N ILE A 38 10.61 0.99 -5.26
CA ILE A 38 9.72 -0.17 -5.28
C ILE A 38 9.62 -0.83 -6.66
N THR A 39 9.87 -0.09 -7.75
CA THR A 39 9.81 -0.67 -9.11
C THR A 39 11.02 -1.53 -9.46
N LEU A 40 12.05 -1.56 -8.59
CA LEU A 40 13.28 -2.31 -8.77
C LEU A 40 13.40 -3.46 -7.76
N ILE A 41 12.43 -3.64 -6.87
CA ILE A 41 12.47 -4.66 -5.83
C ILE A 41 11.98 -5.99 -6.42
N ASP A 42 12.83 -7.02 -6.32
CA ASP A 42 12.41 -8.41 -6.51
C ASP A 42 11.93 -8.98 -5.17
N TRP A 43 10.61 -8.96 -4.97
CA TRP A 43 9.97 -9.45 -3.74
C TRP A 43 10.23 -10.93 -3.46
N ALA A 44 10.52 -11.74 -4.48
CA ALA A 44 10.78 -13.17 -4.28
C ALA A 44 12.05 -13.39 -3.45
N THR A 45 13.05 -12.50 -3.59
CA THR A 45 14.28 -12.54 -2.78
C THR A 45 14.07 -12.22 -1.30
N LEU A 46 12.93 -11.62 -0.97
CA LEU A 46 12.58 -11.20 0.39
C LEU A 46 11.50 -12.07 1.04
N ALA A 47 10.85 -12.96 0.26
CA ALA A 47 9.70 -13.74 0.72
C ALA A 47 10.03 -14.60 1.96
N ASP A 48 11.20 -15.23 2.00
CA ASP A 48 11.63 -16.08 3.11
C ASP A 48 11.88 -15.32 4.42
N GLN A 49 12.06 -13.99 4.37
CA GLN A 49 12.21 -13.17 5.57
C GLN A 49 10.87 -12.94 6.28
N GLY A 50 9.75 -13.08 5.55
CA GLY A 50 8.39 -12.96 6.07
C GLY A 50 7.97 -11.53 6.43
N VAL A 51 6.74 -11.16 6.08
CA VAL A 51 6.10 -9.91 6.51
C VAL A 51 4.67 -10.21 6.94
N ASP A 52 4.35 -9.94 8.22
CA ASP A 52 2.98 -10.10 8.70
C ASP A 52 2.07 -8.97 8.24
N ILE A 53 2.61 -7.74 8.10
CA ILE A 53 1.82 -6.53 7.83
C ILE A 53 2.49 -5.69 6.75
N LEU A 54 1.77 -5.45 5.65
CA LEU A 54 2.19 -4.53 4.60
C LEU A 54 1.43 -3.21 4.72
N THR A 55 2.14 -2.08 4.77
CA THR A 55 1.53 -0.75 4.73
C THR A 55 1.96 0.01 3.47
N ALA A 56 1.03 0.65 2.77
CA ALA A 56 1.37 1.45 1.60
C ALA A 56 0.50 2.70 1.45
N GLY A 57 1.14 3.85 1.24
CA GLY A 57 0.52 5.05 0.68
C GLY A 57 1.07 5.26 -0.72
N PHE A 58 0.22 5.19 -1.74
CA PHE A 58 0.67 5.19 -3.14
C PHE A 58 0.07 6.38 -3.92
N PRO A 59 0.78 6.91 -4.93
CA PRO A 59 0.34 8.10 -5.65
C PRO A 59 -0.96 7.85 -6.44
N CYS A 60 -1.86 8.83 -6.42
CA CYS A 60 -3.18 8.78 -7.10
C CYS A 60 -3.16 9.28 -8.56
N GLN A 61 -2.00 9.68 -9.10
CA GLN A 61 -1.97 10.59 -10.25
C GLN A 61 -2.43 9.96 -11.58
N ASP A 62 -2.37 8.63 -11.74
CA ASP A 62 -2.65 7.96 -13.01
C ASP A 62 -3.91 7.08 -13.01
N ILE A 63 -4.74 7.18 -11.97
CA ILE A 63 -5.89 6.30 -11.82
C ILE A 63 -7.09 6.82 -12.65
N SER A 64 -6.95 6.93 -13.97
CA SER A 64 -8.07 7.23 -14.88
C SER A 64 -8.01 6.38 -16.15
N ASN A 65 -9.11 5.69 -16.44
CA ASN A 65 -9.38 5.03 -17.72
C ASN A 65 -9.28 6.02 -18.90
N ALA A 66 -8.12 6.16 -19.55
CA ALA A 66 -7.99 6.76 -20.88
C ALA A 66 -6.59 6.53 -21.48
N GLY A 67 -6.40 5.39 -22.13
CA GLY A 67 -5.25 5.17 -22.99
C GLY A 67 -5.48 3.95 -23.87
N LYS A 68 -5.51 4.15 -25.18
CA LYS A 68 -5.73 3.15 -26.23
C LYS A 68 -5.03 1.82 -25.97
N ARG A 69 -5.57 0.73 -26.54
CA ARG A 69 -4.90 -0.56 -26.82
C ARG A 69 -3.50 -0.36 -27.44
N VAL A 70 -2.51 -0.03 -26.63
CA VAL A 70 -1.09 0.04 -26.97
C VAL A 70 -0.39 -0.35 -25.67
N GLY A 71 0.21 -1.54 -25.66
CA GLY A 71 0.61 -2.23 -24.44
C GLY A 71 1.56 -1.44 -23.52
N ILE A 72 1.52 -1.81 -22.24
CA ILE A 72 2.63 -1.92 -21.28
C ILE A 72 3.70 -0.81 -21.27
N GLU A 73 3.38 0.49 -21.32
CA GLU A 73 4.42 1.56 -21.14
C GLU A 73 3.93 2.83 -20.41
N GLY A 74 3.01 2.73 -19.45
CA GLY A 74 2.60 3.85 -18.58
C GLY A 74 3.33 3.82 -17.22
N SER A 75 4.22 4.78 -16.95
CA SER A 75 5.24 4.69 -15.88
C SER A 75 4.81 5.10 -14.46
N ARG A 76 3.57 5.51 -14.18
CA ARG A 76 3.14 5.89 -12.80
C ARG A 76 1.81 5.31 -12.33
N SER A 77 1.07 4.61 -13.19
CA SER A 77 0.12 3.53 -12.81
C SER A 77 0.83 2.27 -12.28
N GLY A 78 2.16 2.21 -12.44
CA GLY A 78 3.00 1.08 -11.99
C GLY A 78 3.18 0.96 -10.48
N ILE A 79 3.09 2.03 -9.69
CA ILE A 79 3.38 1.92 -8.24
C ILE A 79 2.34 1.04 -7.53
N TRP A 80 1.05 1.17 -7.87
CA TRP A 80 0.04 0.25 -7.35
C TRP A 80 0.31 -1.19 -7.78
N ALA A 81 0.69 -1.43 -9.04
CA ALA A 81 1.02 -2.76 -9.52
C ALA A 81 2.19 -3.39 -8.73
N ASN A 82 3.20 -2.61 -8.36
CA ASN A 82 4.31 -3.08 -7.51
C ASN A 82 3.87 -3.36 -6.07
N VAL A 83 2.91 -2.60 -5.52
CA VAL A 83 2.30 -2.89 -4.21
C VAL A 83 1.46 -4.17 -4.28
N ALA A 84 0.64 -4.34 -5.31
CA ALA A 84 -0.15 -5.56 -5.51
C ALA A 84 0.75 -6.79 -5.69
N GLU A 85 1.86 -6.65 -6.42
CA GLU A 85 2.86 -7.70 -6.56
C GLU A 85 3.52 -8.05 -5.22
N ALA A 86 3.86 -7.05 -4.40
CA ALA A 86 4.37 -7.27 -3.05
C ALA A 86 3.37 -8.07 -2.20
N VAL A 87 2.08 -7.72 -2.23
CA VAL A 87 1.01 -8.46 -1.53
C VAL A 87 0.93 -9.90 -2.03
N ARG A 88 0.96 -10.10 -3.35
CA ARG A 88 0.88 -11.42 -3.99
C ARG A 88 2.05 -12.32 -3.61
N VAL A 89 3.27 -11.78 -3.61
CA VAL A 89 4.51 -12.54 -3.37
C VAL A 89 4.76 -12.77 -1.89
N LEU A 90 4.56 -11.74 -1.05
CA LEU A 90 4.88 -11.82 0.37
C LEU A 90 3.75 -12.42 1.21
N GLY A 91 2.50 -12.41 0.73
CA GLY A 91 1.36 -12.99 1.42
C GLY A 91 1.12 -12.47 2.85
N PRO A 92 1.14 -11.15 3.12
CA PRO A 92 0.99 -10.61 4.46
C PRO A 92 -0.37 -10.95 5.09
N LYS A 93 -0.41 -11.17 6.40
CA LYS A 93 -1.66 -11.40 7.15
C LYS A 93 -2.57 -10.17 7.19
N LEU A 94 -1.99 -8.98 6.99
CA LEU A 94 -2.71 -7.72 6.99
C LEU A 94 -2.10 -6.75 5.98
N VAL A 95 -2.95 -6.11 5.18
CA VAL A 95 -2.57 -5.00 4.29
C VAL A 95 -3.29 -3.75 4.76
N PHE A 96 -2.56 -2.65 4.95
CA PHE A 96 -3.11 -1.34 5.29
C PHE A 96 -2.74 -0.31 4.22
N LEU A 97 -3.74 0.24 3.54
CA LEU A 97 -3.56 1.17 2.43
C LEU A 97 -4.10 2.56 2.77
N GLU A 98 -3.40 3.60 2.33
CA GLU A 98 -3.88 4.99 2.33
C GLU A 98 -3.87 5.55 0.90
N ASN A 99 -4.90 6.32 0.57
CA ASN A 99 -4.90 7.16 -0.62
C ASN A 99 -5.79 8.39 -0.44
N VAL A 100 -5.79 9.31 -1.39
CA VAL A 100 -6.75 10.43 -1.42
C VAL A 100 -8.18 9.92 -1.64
N GLY A 101 -9.17 10.61 -1.09
CA GLY A 101 -10.59 10.23 -1.19
C GLY A 101 -11.13 10.11 -2.63
N ALA A 102 -10.45 10.71 -3.61
CA ALA A 102 -10.79 10.65 -5.03
C ALA A 102 -10.61 9.24 -5.64
N ILE A 103 -9.85 8.33 -5.00
CA ILE A 103 -9.66 6.96 -5.49
C ILE A 103 -11.00 6.22 -5.65
N ARG A 104 -12.00 6.56 -4.83
CA ARG A 104 -13.35 5.98 -4.87
C ARG A 104 -14.00 6.01 -6.25
N SER A 105 -13.72 7.05 -7.04
CA SER A 105 -14.29 7.20 -8.39
C SER A 105 -13.28 6.97 -9.50
N ARG A 106 -12.03 6.65 -9.16
CA ARG A 106 -10.89 6.70 -10.09
C ARG A 106 -10.17 5.37 -10.25
N GLY A 107 -10.11 4.55 -9.20
CA GLY A 107 -9.65 3.15 -9.36
C GLY A 107 -9.81 2.29 -8.12
N LEU A 108 -10.88 2.53 -7.36
CA LEU A 108 -11.27 1.64 -6.28
C LEU A 108 -11.53 0.22 -6.81
N ASP A 109 -12.15 0.09 -7.99
CA ASP A 109 -12.37 -1.17 -8.70
C ASP A 109 -11.05 -1.91 -8.99
N ARG A 110 -10.03 -1.19 -9.47
CA ARG A 110 -8.70 -1.77 -9.73
C ARG A 110 -8.05 -2.28 -8.44
N VAL A 111 -8.05 -1.46 -7.39
CA VAL A 111 -7.43 -1.82 -6.10
C VAL A 111 -8.11 -3.02 -5.46
N LEU A 112 -9.45 -2.99 -5.35
CA LEU A 112 -10.21 -4.09 -4.75
C LEU A 112 -10.17 -5.36 -5.61
N GLY A 113 -10.20 -5.22 -6.93
CA GLY A 113 -10.09 -6.34 -7.87
C GLY A 113 -8.73 -7.04 -7.77
N ASP A 114 -7.63 -6.28 -7.69
CA ASP A 114 -6.29 -6.84 -7.54
C ASP A 114 -6.11 -7.54 -6.18
N LEU A 115 -6.64 -6.96 -5.08
CA LEU A 115 -6.64 -7.60 -3.76
C LEU A 115 -7.45 -8.89 -3.76
N ALA A 116 -8.65 -8.89 -4.34
CA ALA A 116 -9.48 -10.08 -4.47
C ALA A 116 -8.80 -11.17 -5.31
N ALA A 117 -8.11 -10.79 -6.39
CA ALA A 117 -7.32 -11.72 -7.21
C ALA A 117 -6.13 -12.32 -6.44
N CYS A 118 -5.62 -11.63 -5.42
CA CYS A 118 -4.63 -12.16 -4.48
C CYS A 118 -5.24 -13.01 -3.35
N GLY A 119 -6.57 -13.17 -3.32
CA GLY A 119 -7.28 -13.92 -2.27
C GLY A 119 -7.46 -13.14 -0.97
N TYR A 120 -7.68 -11.82 -1.04
CA TYR A 120 -7.92 -10.97 0.13
C TYR A 120 -9.33 -10.39 0.14
N ASP A 121 -9.93 -10.35 1.32
CA ASP A 121 -11.13 -9.58 1.61
C ASP A 121 -10.73 -8.20 2.11
N ALA A 122 -11.36 -7.16 1.56
CA ALA A 122 -11.00 -5.77 1.82
C ALA A 122 -12.19 -4.97 2.37
N GLN A 123 -11.95 -4.22 3.44
CA GLN A 123 -12.85 -3.22 3.98
C GLN A 123 -12.21 -1.84 3.88
N TRP A 124 -13.00 -0.85 3.49
CA TRP A 124 -12.48 0.51 3.31
C TRP A 124 -13.47 1.57 3.76
N THR A 125 -12.94 2.75 4.07
CA THR A 125 -13.72 3.92 4.43
C THR A 125 -12.99 5.21 4.02
N CYS A 126 -13.70 6.33 4.04
CA CYS A 126 -13.07 7.65 3.97
C CYS A 126 -13.20 8.36 5.31
N TYR A 127 -12.07 8.88 5.80
CA TYR A 127 -12.02 9.62 7.04
C TYR A 127 -11.30 10.95 6.84
N ARG A 128 -11.89 12.02 7.39
CA ARG A 128 -11.26 13.34 7.43
C ARG A 128 -10.43 13.46 8.69
N ALA A 129 -9.27 14.08 8.58
CA ALA A 129 -8.45 14.38 9.76
C ALA A 129 -9.22 15.20 10.81
N SER A 130 -10.13 16.09 10.39
CA SER A 130 -10.98 16.87 11.31
C SER A 130 -11.96 16.01 12.12
N ALA A 131 -12.39 14.86 11.60
CA ALA A 131 -13.20 13.91 12.37
C ALA A 131 -12.36 13.19 13.44
N ALA A 132 -11.03 13.25 13.39
CA ALA A 132 -10.12 12.80 14.45
C ALA A 132 -9.62 13.96 15.34
N GLY A 133 -10.21 15.15 15.21
CA GLY A 133 -9.85 16.33 16.00
C GLY A 133 -8.72 17.19 15.43
N ALA A 134 -8.20 16.90 14.23
CA ALA A 134 -7.16 17.74 13.61
C ALA A 134 -7.75 19.04 13.00
N PRO A 135 -7.03 20.17 13.01
CA PRO A 135 -7.55 21.45 12.53
C PRO A 135 -7.48 21.60 10.99
N HIS A 136 -7.69 20.51 10.23
CA HIS A 136 -7.66 20.56 8.76
C HIS A 136 -8.54 19.48 8.09
N HIS A 137 -9.03 19.77 6.89
CA HIS A 137 -10.01 18.97 6.13
C HIS A 137 -9.42 17.78 5.35
N ARG A 138 -8.25 17.26 5.72
CA ARG A 138 -7.55 16.24 4.93
C ARG A 138 -8.38 14.96 4.85
N ASP A 139 -9.11 14.78 3.75
CA ASP A 139 -9.96 13.61 3.47
C ASP A 139 -9.12 12.50 2.84
N ARG A 140 -9.15 11.32 3.44
CA ARG A 140 -8.36 10.16 3.01
C ARG A 140 -9.19 8.92 2.97
N TRP A 141 -8.95 8.13 1.93
CA TRP A 141 -9.41 6.78 1.82
C TRP A 141 -8.41 5.86 2.54
N PHE A 142 -8.95 4.98 3.36
CA PHE A 142 -8.21 3.94 4.07
C PHE A 142 -8.81 2.59 3.74
N CYS A 143 -7.95 1.59 3.55
CA CYS A 143 -8.37 0.21 3.33
C CYS A 143 -7.55 -0.73 4.18
N VAL A 144 -8.23 -1.72 4.73
CA VAL A 144 -7.64 -2.86 5.40
C VAL A 144 -8.04 -4.10 4.62
N ALA A 145 -7.08 -4.96 4.31
CA ALA A 145 -7.34 -6.24 3.69
C ALA A 145 -6.63 -7.37 4.44
N ALA A 146 -7.25 -8.54 4.49
CA ALA A 146 -6.71 -9.75 5.08
C ALA A 146 -7.02 -10.94 4.16
N PRO A 147 -6.25 -12.04 4.23
CA PRO A 147 -6.56 -13.24 3.45
C PRO A 147 -8.01 -13.67 3.64
N SER A 148 -8.71 -13.91 2.54
CA SER A 148 -10.10 -14.35 2.58
C SER A 148 -10.18 -15.71 3.27
N ASP A 149 -11.15 -15.84 4.19
CA ASP A 149 -11.50 -17.13 4.77
C ASP A 149 -12.16 -17.97 3.66
N SER A 150 -11.37 -18.71 2.89
CA SER A 150 -11.88 -19.64 1.86
C SER A 150 -12.62 -20.85 2.45
N HIS A 151 -12.86 -20.86 3.76
CA HIS A 151 -13.81 -21.75 4.42
C HIS A 151 -15.11 -20.99 4.65
N GLY A 152 -16.00 -21.08 3.66
CA GLY A 152 -17.34 -20.52 3.71
C GLY A 152 -18.05 -20.82 5.03
N ARG A 153 -18.72 -19.79 5.56
CA ARG A 153 -19.81 -19.99 6.51
C ARG A 153 -21.00 -20.62 5.80
#